data_AF-A0A8D0TW69-F1
#
_entry.id   AF-A0A8D0TW69-F1
#
_cell.length_a   1.000
_cell.length_b   1.000
_cell.length_c   1.000
_cell.angle_alpha   90.00
_cell.angle_beta   90.00
_cell.angle_gamma   90.00
#
_symmetry.space_group_name_H-M   'P 1'
#
loop_
_entity.id
_entity.type
_entity.pdbx_description
1 polymer ?
#
loop_
_entity_poly.entity_id
_entity_poly.type
_entity_poly.pdbx_seq_one_letter_code
_entity_poly.pdbx_strand_id
1 'polypeptide(L)'
;MQSADSQQPSKRPRRDGSPTTPPNTPPAAAERSLGPNLHPDHRTWGPEQVCGFLNRSGFGDSELLERCREKKITGSILPFLDESLLEDLGVSSYEKRMKLLNYIQRLGQTHVDTVKVINDPIHGHIELHPLLIRIIDTPQFQRLRYIKQLGGGYYVFPGASHNRFEHSLGVGYLAGCLVRELSEKQPELQISERDMLCVQIAGLCHDLGHGPFSHMFDGRFIPLARPDVKWTWPYKGRPKEKSFLYEIVANKRNGIDVDKWDYFARDCHHLGIQNNFDYKRFIKFARVCEVDNKKHICTREKEVGNLYDMFHTRNCLHRRAYQHKVGNIIDTMITDAFLKADPYIEITGSEGKKYRISTAIDDMEAFTKLTDNIFLEILYSTDPKLDAARAILKKIECRNLYKFVGETQPGKQDKIKRENYESLPKGVASAKPSNIQLEAELKAEDFIVDVINMDYGMEDKNPIDNVRFYCKSDPNKAIIITKNQVSQLLPERFAEQLIRVYCKKTDEKSLFAARQHFVQWCLDNDFTKPQDGDVVAPLITPRKLEWNSTHSAQSQARTREASKSRVRLFAKDSV
;
A
#
# COMPACT_ATOMS: atom_id res chain seq x y z
N MET A 1 -4.59 56.29 35.05
CA MET A 1 -6.06 56.11 35.18
C MET A 1 -6.37 54.70 34.74
N GLN A 2 -6.55 53.79 35.71
CA GLN A 2 -7.77 52.99 35.95
C GLN A 2 -8.02 51.92 34.87
N SER A 3 -8.29 50.64 35.12
CA SER A 3 -8.40 49.81 36.33
C SER A 3 -8.57 48.35 35.87
N ALA A 4 -8.27 47.40 36.75
CA ALA A 4 -8.44 45.95 36.60
C ALA A 4 -9.90 45.52 36.35
N ASP A 5 -10.14 44.36 35.71
CA ASP A 5 -10.54 43.16 36.46
C ASP A 5 -10.68 41.90 35.58
N SER A 6 -10.31 40.77 36.17
CA SER A 6 -10.43 39.40 35.68
C SER A 6 -11.65 38.71 36.31
N GLN A 7 -12.49 38.02 35.55
CA GLN A 7 -13.47 37.07 36.11
C GLN A 7 -13.61 35.79 35.28
N GLN A 8 -13.23 34.67 35.91
CA GLN A 8 -13.60 33.30 35.56
C GLN A 8 -15.08 33.04 35.87
N PRO A 9 -15.81 32.22 35.09
CA PRO A 9 -17.13 31.73 35.49
C PRO A 9 -17.06 30.54 36.47
N SER A 10 -18.00 30.57 37.40
CA SER A 10 -18.08 29.80 38.64
C SER A 10 -18.65 28.37 38.50
N LYS A 11 -18.20 27.51 39.43
CA LYS A 11 -18.63 26.12 39.66
C LYS A 11 -20.11 26.05 40.03
N ARG A 12 -20.87 25.12 39.41
CA ARG A 12 -22.22 24.73 39.86
C ARG A 12 -22.16 23.77 41.06
N PRO A 13 -23.15 23.79 41.97
CA PRO A 13 -23.11 23.06 43.24
C PRO A 13 -23.54 21.59 43.11
N ARG A 14 -22.98 20.74 43.98
CA ARG A 14 -23.39 19.34 44.22
C ARG A 14 -24.81 19.31 44.79
N ARG A 15 -25.66 18.43 44.25
CA ARG A 15 -26.92 18.01 44.89
C ARG A 15 -26.71 16.62 45.49
N ASP A 16 -26.81 16.56 46.81
CA ASP A 16 -27.05 15.34 47.58
C ASP A 16 -28.45 14.79 47.26
N GLY A 17 -28.53 13.48 47.13
CA GLY A 17 -29.75 12.75 46.80
C GLY A 17 -29.52 11.25 46.84
N SER A 18 -29.24 10.73 48.03
CA SER A 18 -29.19 9.28 48.30
C SER A 18 -30.60 8.71 48.41
N PRO A 19 -30.91 7.56 47.78
CA PRO A 19 -31.98 6.68 48.22
C PRO A 19 -31.42 5.63 49.18
N THR A 20 -31.90 5.66 50.42
CA THR A 20 -31.70 4.64 51.45
C THR A 20 -32.17 3.25 51.00
N THR A 21 -31.30 2.24 51.09
CA THR A 21 -31.61 0.81 50.93
C THR A 21 -31.60 0.13 52.32
N PRO A 22 -32.56 -0.76 52.65
CA PRO A 22 -32.67 -1.36 53.98
C PRO A 22 -31.61 -2.47 54.20
N PRO A 23 -31.25 -2.78 55.46
CA PRO A 23 -30.13 -3.66 55.78
C PRO A 23 -30.52 -5.15 55.80
N ASN A 24 -29.50 -5.99 55.58
CA ASN A 24 -29.42 -7.43 55.86
C ASN A 24 -29.98 -8.43 54.84
N THR A 25 -29.13 -8.82 53.90
CA THR A 25 -29.02 -10.21 53.42
C THR A 25 -27.54 -10.52 53.19
N PRO A 26 -26.94 -11.57 53.77
CA PRO A 26 -25.51 -11.83 53.65
C PRO A 26 -25.18 -12.28 52.20
N PRO A 27 -24.04 -11.87 51.62
CA PRO A 27 -23.64 -12.37 50.32
C PRO A 27 -23.25 -13.84 50.48
N ALA A 28 -23.88 -14.71 49.69
CA ALA A 28 -23.39 -16.06 49.43
C ALA A 28 -22.09 -15.95 48.63
N ALA A 29 -20.99 -15.71 49.36
CA ALA A 29 -19.64 -15.89 48.86
C ALA A 29 -19.42 -17.40 48.65
N ALA A 30 -19.51 -17.82 47.40
CA ALA A 30 -18.81 -18.99 46.91
C ALA A 30 -17.80 -18.51 45.86
N GLU A 31 -16.86 -17.65 46.29
CA GLU A 31 -15.55 -17.60 45.65
C GLU A 31 -14.92 -18.98 45.80
N ARG A 32 -14.98 -19.81 44.76
CA ARG A 32 -14.01 -20.89 44.62
C ARG A 32 -12.67 -20.25 44.34
N SER A 33 -11.90 -20.05 45.41
CA SER A 33 -10.54 -19.52 45.38
C SER A 33 -9.70 -20.24 44.31
N LEU A 34 -9.16 -19.49 43.35
CA LEU A 34 -7.95 -19.89 42.64
C LEU A 34 -6.89 -20.13 43.73
N GLY A 35 -6.48 -21.38 43.93
CA GLY A 35 -5.59 -21.76 45.05
C GLY A 35 -4.26 -20.97 45.07
N PRO A 36 -3.49 -21.08 46.16
CA PRO A 36 -2.46 -20.10 46.59
C PRO A 36 -1.25 -19.86 45.67
N ASN A 37 -1.20 -20.45 44.47
CA ASN A 37 -0.05 -20.39 43.54
C ASN A 37 -0.40 -19.99 42.10
N LEU A 38 -1.64 -19.59 41.80
CA LEU A 38 -2.01 -19.09 40.46
C LEU A 38 -2.22 -17.57 40.50
N HIS A 39 -1.48 -16.86 39.65
CA HIS A 39 -1.66 -15.42 39.49
C HIS A 39 -3.09 -15.13 38.99
N PRO A 40 -3.79 -14.08 39.49
CA PRO A 40 -5.18 -13.79 39.10
C PRO A 40 -5.33 -13.53 37.59
N ASP A 41 -4.31 -12.91 36.99
CA ASP A 41 -4.25 -12.71 35.55
C ASP A 41 -3.70 -13.96 34.85
N HIS A 42 -4.60 -14.68 34.17
CA HIS A 42 -4.28 -15.87 33.40
C HIS A 42 -3.30 -15.61 32.25
N ARG A 43 -3.15 -14.37 31.78
CA ARG A 43 -2.20 -14.01 30.70
C ARG A 43 -0.74 -14.25 31.07
N THR A 44 -0.44 -14.26 32.37
CA THR A 44 0.91 -14.51 32.90
C THR A 44 1.26 -15.99 33.02
N TRP A 45 0.30 -16.90 32.81
CA TRP A 45 0.50 -18.31 33.06
C TRP A 45 1.34 -18.97 31.97
N GLY A 46 2.46 -19.58 32.38
CA GLY A 46 3.23 -20.51 31.55
C GLY A 46 2.53 -21.87 31.38
N PRO A 47 3.04 -22.75 30.51
CA PRO A 47 2.40 -24.02 30.18
C PRO A 47 2.13 -24.94 31.39
N GLU A 48 3.04 -24.99 32.37
CA GLU A 48 2.81 -25.79 33.59
C GLU A 48 1.72 -25.20 34.50
N GLN A 49 1.60 -23.87 34.54
CA GLN A 49 0.54 -23.22 35.30
C GLN A 49 -0.83 -23.46 34.65
N VAL A 50 -0.89 -23.46 33.31
CA VAL A 50 -2.09 -23.88 32.56
C VAL A 50 -2.44 -25.34 32.82
N CYS A 51 -1.46 -26.25 32.75
CA CYS A 51 -1.69 -27.67 33.04
C CYS A 51 -2.18 -27.89 34.48
N GLY A 52 -1.57 -27.19 35.44
CA GLY A 52 -1.99 -27.21 36.84
C GLY A 52 -3.41 -26.65 37.03
N PHE A 53 -3.79 -25.62 36.27
CA PHE A 53 -5.14 -25.09 36.25
C PHE A 53 -6.16 -26.08 35.67
N LEU A 54 -5.87 -26.67 34.51
CA LEU A 54 -6.74 -27.66 33.86
C LEU A 54 -6.96 -28.88 34.74
N ASN A 55 -5.89 -29.40 35.35
CA ASN A 55 -5.96 -30.54 36.26
C ASN A 55 -6.86 -30.25 37.47
N ARG A 56 -6.70 -29.07 38.11
CA ARG A 56 -7.55 -28.64 39.23
C ARG A 56 -9.00 -28.37 38.84
N SER A 57 -9.25 -28.03 37.57
CA SER A 57 -10.58 -27.75 37.04
C SER A 57 -11.32 -29.02 36.61
N GLY A 58 -10.75 -30.20 36.86
CA GLY A 58 -11.34 -31.49 36.51
C GLY A 58 -10.97 -31.99 35.10
N PHE A 59 -10.01 -31.35 34.44
CA PHE A 59 -9.49 -31.72 33.12
C PHE A 59 -8.06 -32.27 33.22
N GLY A 60 -7.85 -33.26 34.09
CA GLY A 60 -6.56 -33.90 34.36
C GLY A 60 -6.19 -35.04 33.41
N ASP A 61 -6.76 -35.07 32.20
CA ASP A 61 -6.47 -36.12 31.23
C ASP A 61 -4.99 -36.05 30.79
N SER A 62 -4.27 -37.17 30.89
CA SER A 62 -2.83 -37.21 30.62
C SER A 62 -2.51 -36.77 29.19
N GLU A 63 -3.35 -37.16 28.22
CA GLU A 63 -3.15 -36.81 26.81
C GLU A 63 -3.35 -35.30 26.58
N LEU A 64 -4.38 -34.70 27.21
CA LEU A 64 -4.63 -33.26 27.13
C LEU A 64 -3.47 -32.46 27.74
N LEU A 65 -3.03 -32.83 28.94
CA LEU A 65 -1.96 -32.12 29.64
C LEU A 65 -0.63 -32.25 28.92
N GLU A 66 -0.32 -33.44 28.37
CA GLU A 66 0.87 -33.68 27.56
C GLU A 66 0.84 -32.83 26.28
N ARG A 67 -0.25 -32.86 25.52
CA ARG A 67 -0.40 -32.03 24.32
C ARG A 67 -0.37 -30.53 24.61
N CYS A 68 -0.88 -30.08 25.76
CA CYS A 68 -0.75 -28.69 26.19
C CYS A 68 0.71 -28.30 26.45
N ARG A 69 1.51 -29.19 27.04
CA ARG A 69 2.96 -28.98 27.24
C ARG A 69 3.71 -28.99 25.91
N GLU A 70 3.46 -29.99 25.07
CA GLU A 70 4.08 -30.14 23.75
C GLU A 70 3.83 -28.92 22.87
N LYS A 71 2.56 -28.49 22.78
CA LYS A 71 2.17 -27.29 22.01
C LYS A 71 2.45 -25.98 22.75
N LYS A 72 3.04 -26.02 23.95
CA LYS A 72 3.41 -24.87 24.80
C LYS A 72 2.25 -23.89 24.99
N ILE A 73 1.06 -24.40 25.29
CA ILE A 73 -0.15 -23.58 25.49
C ILE A 73 0.02 -22.72 26.75
N THR A 74 0.03 -21.39 26.57
CA THR A 74 0.08 -20.41 27.65
C THR A 74 -1.32 -19.91 27.99
N GLY A 75 -1.48 -19.31 29.18
CA GLY A 75 -2.80 -18.86 29.63
C GLY A 75 -3.41 -17.79 28.72
N SER A 76 -2.60 -16.97 28.05
CA SER A 76 -3.03 -16.01 27.02
C SER A 76 -3.74 -16.62 25.81
N ILE A 77 -3.58 -17.92 25.55
CA ILE A 77 -4.22 -18.62 24.42
C ILE A 77 -5.55 -19.24 24.85
N LEU A 78 -5.77 -19.49 26.15
CA LEU A 78 -6.96 -20.18 26.64
C LEU A 78 -8.27 -19.58 26.12
N PRO A 79 -8.50 -18.24 26.14
CA PRO A 79 -9.75 -17.65 25.66
C PRO A 79 -10.04 -17.88 24.16
N PHE A 80 -9.03 -18.25 23.37
CA PHE A 80 -9.13 -18.46 21.93
C PHE A 80 -9.26 -19.93 21.53
N LEU A 81 -9.34 -20.85 22.49
CA LEU A 81 -9.59 -22.25 22.21
C LEU A 81 -11.04 -22.42 21.74
N ASP A 82 -11.22 -23.09 20.60
CA ASP A 82 -12.51 -23.51 20.08
C ASP A 82 -12.66 -25.04 20.17
N GLU A 83 -13.81 -25.56 19.74
CA GLU A 83 -14.08 -26.99 19.80
C GLU A 83 -13.07 -27.82 18.98
N SER A 84 -12.70 -27.35 17.78
CA SER A 84 -11.77 -28.06 16.89
C SER A 84 -10.37 -28.11 17.49
N LEU A 85 -9.91 -27.01 18.09
CA LEU A 85 -8.61 -26.94 18.76
C LEU A 85 -8.56 -27.85 20.00
N LEU A 86 -9.66 -27.97 20.74
CA LEU A 86 -9.73 -28.91 21.87
C LEU A 86 -9.72 -30.36 21.41
N GLU A 87 -10.34 -30.67 20.28
CA GLU A 87 -10.27 -31.99 19.66
C GLU A 87 -8.82 -32.31 19.22
N ASP A 88 -8.12 -31.35 18.60
CA ASP A 88 -6.69 -31.45 18.25
C ASP A 88 -5.76 -31.57 19.47
N LEU A 89 -6.22 -31.10 20.63
CA LEU A 89 -5.56 -31.26 21.93
C LEU A 89 -5.91 -32.59 22.63
N GLY A 90 -6.59 -33.51 21.93
CA GLY A 90 -6.88 -34.86 22.44
C GLY A 90 -8.18 -34.94 23.25
N VAL A 91 -9.00 -33.88 23.30
CA VAL A 91 -10.29 -33.92 23.99
C VAL A 91 -11.36 -34.50 23.05
N SER A 92 -11.42 -35.82 22.98
CA SER A 92 -12.32 -36.57 22.08
C SER A 92 -13.81 -36.52 22.46
N SER A 93 -14.13 -36.25 23.73
CA SER A 93 -15.52 -36.16 24.20
C SER A 93 -16.09 -34.76 23.99
N TYR A 94 -17.17 -34.68 23.19
CA TYR A 94 -17.95 -33.44 22.99
C TYR A 94 -18.37 -32.79 24.30
N GLU A 95 -18.87 -33.58 25.26
CA GLU A 95 -19.32 -33.07 26.56
C GLU A 95 -18.15 -32.48 27.37
N LYS A 96 -16.97 -33.12 27.34
CA LYS A 96 -15.75 -32.58 27.97
C LYS A 96 -15.31 -31.29 27.29
N ARG A 97 -15.33 -31.21 25.95
CA ARG A 97 -14.99 -29.99 25.20
C ARG A 97 -15.90 -28.84 25.59
N MET A 98 -17.21 -29.04 25.61
CA MET A 98 -18.18 -28.00 25.98
C MET A 98 -18.04 -27.55 27.44
N LYS A 99 -17.78 -28.48 28.36
CA LYS A 99 -17.48 -28.14 29.77
C LYS A 99 -16.21 -27.30 29.88
N LEU A 100 -15.15 -27.65 29.16
CA LEU A 100 -13.89 -26.93 29.17
C LEU A 100 -14.04 -25.53 28.56
N LEU A 101 -14.72 -25.41 27.42
CA LEU A 101 -15.04 -24.11 26.81
C LEU A 101 -15.85 -23.22 27.75
N ASN A 102 -16.85 -23.76 28.47
CA ASN A 102 -17.60 -22.99 29.45
C ASN A 102 -16.70 -22.50 30.60
N TYR A 103 -15.77 -23.33 31.07
CA TYR A 103 -14.83 -22.99 32.13
C TYR A 103 -13.84 -21.89 31.69
N ILE A 104 -13.33 -22.01 30.46
CA ILE A 104 -12.48 -21.01 29.81
C ILE A 104 -13.28 -19.71 29.58
N GLN A 105 -14.54 -19.78 29.15
CA GLN A 105 -15.39 -18.60 29.00
C GLN A 105 -15.66 -17.90 30.32
N ARG A 106 -15.73 -18.62 31.44
CA ARG A 106 -15.83 -18.02 32.78
C ARG A 106 -14.53 -17.37 33.23
N LEU A 107 -13.37 -17.95 32.89
CA LEU A 107 -12.07 -17.27 33.04
C LEU A 107 -11.98 -16.02 32.16
N GLY A 108 -12.61 -16.08 30.98
CA GLY A 108 -12.62 -15.08 29.94
C GLY A 108 -13.86 -14.18 29.94
N GLN A 109 -14.66 -14.10 31.01
CA GLN A 109 -15.74 -13.09 31.13
C GLN A 109 -15.18 -11.64 31.17
N THR A 110 -13.85 -11.50 31.12
CA THR A 110 -13.09 -10.32 30.71
C THR A 110 -12.65 -10.37 29.23
N HIS A 111 -13.49 -10.87 28.30
CA HIS A 111 -13.13 -11.00 26.86
C HIS A 111 -12.80 -9.66 26.19
N VAL A 112 -13.15 -8.57 26.87
CA VAL A 112 -12.84 -7.18 26.51
C VAL A 112 -11.38 -6.80 26.85
N ASP A 113 -10.70 -7.52 27.75
CA ASP A 113 -9.34 -7.17 28.25
C ASP A 113 -8.18 -7.84 27.48
N THR A 114 -8.47 -8.67 26.47
CA THR A 114 -7.42 -9.36 25.70
C THR A 114 -7.10 -8.73 24.36
N VAL A 115 -8.04 -8.01 23.74
CA VAL A 115 -7.80 -7.31 22.47
C VAL A 115 -7.09 -5.99 22.73
N LYS A 116 -6.01 -5.73 21.98
CA LYS A 116 -5.31 -4.45 22.08
C LYS A 116 -5.98 -3.45 21.17
N VAL A 117 -6.30 -2.28 21.70
CA VAL A 117 -6.83 -1.16 20.92
C VAL A 117 -5.71 -0.19 20.58
N ILE A 118 -5.58 0.16 19.30
CA ILE A 118 -4.67 1.21 18.81
C ILE A 118 -5.53 2.33 18.21
N ASN A 119 -5.21 3.59 18.53
CA ASN A 119 -5.84 4.73 17.89
C ASN A 119 -5.06 5.13 16.64
N ASP A 120 -5.68 5.06 15.48
CA ASP A 120 -5.14 5.45 14.18
C ASP A 120 -5.91 6.69 13.66
N PRO A 121 -5.22 7.72 13.15
CA PRO A 121 -5.89 8.96 12.72
C PRO A 121 -6.78 8.79 11.47
N ILE A 122 -6.62 7.72 10.71
CA ILE A 122 -7.38 7.41 9.50
C ILE A 122 -8.59 6.54 9.82
N HIS A 123 -8.41 5.55 10.70
CA HIS A 123 -9.42 4.52 10.97
C HIS A 123 -10.10 4.64 12.34
N GLY A 124 -9.61 5.50 13.23
CA GLY A 124 -10.06 5.61 14.61
C GLY A 124 -9.51 4.46 15.46
N HIS A 125 -10.35 3.90 16.33
CA HIS A 125 -9.95 2.79 17.18
C HIS A 125 -9.92 1.46 16.40
N ILE A 126 -8.73 0.87 16.33
CA ILE A 126 -8.47 -0.43 15.71
C ILE A 126 -8.29 -1.47 16.81
N GLU A 127 -9.11 -2.53 16.78
CA GLU A 127 -8.97 -3.70 17.64
C GLU A 127 -8.07 -4.75 16.98
N LEU A 128 -7.11 -5.28 17.75
CA LEU A 128 -6.14 -6.26 17.28
C LEU A 128 -6.17 -7.51 18.14
N HIS A 129 -6.35 -8.65 17.48
CA HIS A 129 -6.26 -9.97 18.07
C HIS A 129 -4.83 -10.21 18.64
N PRO A 130 -4.65 -10.89 19.79
CA PRO A 130 -3.33 -11.08 20.41
C PRO A 130 -2.27 -11.69 19.51
N LEU A 131 -2.65 -12.61 18.62
CA LEU A 131 -1.73 -13.16 17.62
C LEU A 131 -1.16 -12.08 16.69
N LEU A 132 -1.97 -11.11 16.28
CA LEU A 132 -1.51 -9.98 15.46
C LEU A 132 -0.52 -9.13 16.26
N ILE A 133 -0.81 -8.87 17.54
CA ILE A 133 0.11 -8.16 18.44
C ILE A 133 1.44 -8.88 18.59
N ARG A 134 1.42 -10.21 18.71
CA ARG A 134 2.65 -11.03 18.77
C ARG A 134 3.51 -10.92 17.50
N ILE A 135 2.90 -10.69 16.34
CA ILE A 135 3.62 -10.44 15.07
C ILE A 135 4.13 -9.00 15.03
N ILE A 136 3.29 -8.05 15.41
CA ILE A 136 3.61 -6.61 15.44
C ILE A 136 4.78 -6.33 16.38
N ASP A 137 4.81 -6.95 17.55
CA ASP A 137 5.84 -6.75 18.59
C ASP A 137 7.09 -7.62 18.33
N THR A 138 7.55 -7.66 17.07
CA THR A 138 8.79 -8.31 16.65
C THR A 138 9.75 -7.30 15.99
N PRO A 139 11.08 -7.52 16.04
CA PRO A 139 12.04 -6.64 15.35
C PRO A 139 11.73 -6.47 13.86
N GLN A 140 11.31 -7.56 13.20
CA GLN A 140 11.01 -7.60 11.78
C GLN A 140 9.87 -6.64 11.41
N PHE A 141 8.84 -6.56 12.24
CA PHE A 141 7.71 -5.66 12.02
C PHE A 141 7.97 -4.25 12.55
N GLN A 142 8.57 -4.10 13.73
CA GLN A 142 8.92 -2.79 14.31
C GLN A 142 9.91 -2.01 13.43
N ARG A 143 10.73 -2.71 12.62
CA ARG A 143 11.55 -2.11 11.56
C ARG A 143 10.78 -1.12 10.68
N LEU A 144 9.51 -1.41 10.36
CA LEU A 144 8.69 -0.58 9.47
C LEU A 144 8.43 0.84 10.01
N ARG A 145 8.69 1.10 11.30
CA ARG A 145 8.63 2.45 11.88
C ARG A 145 9.71 3.38 11.35
N TYR A 146 10.77 2.81 10.80
CA TYR A 146 11.97 3.52 10.36
C TYR A 146 12.09 3.56 8.82
N ILE A 147 10.97 3.40 8.12
CA ILE A 147 10.90 3.41 6.66
C ILE A 147 9.74 4.31 6.24
N LYS A 148 10.05 5.49 5.68
CA LYS A 148 9.06 6.45 5.21
C LYS A 148 8.18 5.84 4.12
N GLN A 149 6.87 6.06 4.21
CA GLN A 149 5.91 5.56 3.22
C GLN A 149 6.24 6.08 1.82
N LEU A 150 6.56 7.39 1.74
CA LEU A 150 6.79 8.13 0.49
C LEU A 150 8.26 8.48 0.23
N GLY A 151 9.22 7.89 0.96
CA GLY A 151 10.65 8.11 0.75
C GLY A 151 11.05 9.58 0.65
N GLY A 152 11.66 9.98 -0.47
CA GLY A 152 12.04 11.36 -0.80
C GLY A 152 10.89 12.36 -0.83
N GLY A 153 9.64 11.89 -0.91
CA GLY A 153 8.43 12.69 -0.80
C GLY A 153 8.37 13.54 0.48
N TYR A 154 8.92 13.05 1.60
CA TYR A 154 8.98 13.81 2.86
C TYR A 154 9.77 15.13 2.74
N TYR A 155 10.80 15.18 1.88
CA TYR A 155 11.61 16.37 1.61
C TYR A 155 10.92 17.39 0.69
N VAL A 156 9.70 17.11 0.26
CA VAL A 156 8.84 18.00 -0.54
C VAL A 156 7.55 18.30 0.22
N PHE A 157 6.93 17.28 0.79
CA PHE A 157 5.70 17.35 1.55
C PHE A 157 6.01 17.10 3.03
N PRO A 158 6.20 18.15 3.84
CA PRO A 158 6.61 17.99 5.24
C PRO A 158 5.57 17.24 6.10
N GLY A 159 4.31 17.20 5.66
CA GLY A 159 3.26 16.39 6.30
C GLY A 159 3.43 14.87 6.08
N ALA A 160 4.12 14.45 5.01
CA ALA A 160 4.38 13.05 4.65
C ALA A 160 5.47 12.39 5.52
N SER A 161 5.30 12.51 6.83
CA SER A 161 6.22 11.99 7.86
C SER A 161 5.95 10.53 8.25
N HIS A 162 4.84 9.98 7.77
CA HIS A 162 4.37 8.63 8.09
C HIS A 162 5.26 7.54 7.48
N ASN A 163 5.23 6.39 8.14
CA ASN A 163 6.06 5.22 7.85
C ASN A 163 5.17 4.01 7.48
N ARG A 164 5.83 2.97 6.96
CA ARG A 164 5.18 1.72 6.54
C ARG A 164 4.46 1.00 7.69
N PHE A 165 4.86 1.25 8.93
CA PHE A 165 4.29 0.60 10.12
C PHE A 165 2.79 0.88 10.29
N GLU A 166 2.40 2.14 10.38
CA GLU A 166 1.00 2.54 10.58
C GLU A 166 0.14 2.21 9.35
N HIS A 167 0.70 2.28 8.14
CA HIS A 167 0.07 1.78 6.93
C HIS A 167 -0.22 0.28 7.03
N SER A 168 0.77 -0.54 7.41
CA SER A 168 0.60 -1.99 7.57
C SER A 168 -0.49 -2.34 8.59
N LEU A 169 -0.58 -1.60 9.71
CA LEU A 169 -1.66 -1.75 10.67
C LEU A 169 -3.04 -1.49 10.05
N GLY A 170 -3.16 -0.41 9.28
CA GLY A 170 -4.41 -0.05 8.61
C GLY A 170 -4.82 -1.06 7.53
N VAL A 171 -3.86 -1.59 6.75
CA VAL A 171 -4.13 -2.65 5.77
C VAL A 171 -4.61 -3.93 6.46
N GLY A 172 -3.95 -4.36 7.55
CA GLY A 172 -4.40 -5.49 8.36
C GLY A 172 -5.81 -5.31 8.93
N TYR A 173 -6.13 -4.08 9.38
CA TYR A 173 -7.47 -3.72 9.84
C TYR A 173 -8.52 -3.80 8.73
N LEU A 174 -8.29 -3.14 7.60
CA LEU A 174 -9.22 -3.12 6.46
C LEU A 174 -9.42 -4.51 5.85
N ALA A 175 -8.37 -5.33 5.80
CA ALA A 175 -8.46 -6.74 5.40
C ALA A 175 -9.42 -7.50 6.32
N GLY A 176 -9.33 -7.29 7.63
CA GLY A 176 -10.25 -7.82 8.64
C GLY A 176 -11.69 -7.33 8.47
N CYS A 177 -11.88 -6.03 8.21
CA CYS A 177 -13.21 -5.46 7.96
C CYS A 177 -13.89 -6.09 6.74
N LEU A 178 -13.17 -6.19 5.62
CA LEU A 178 -13.75 -6.74 4.38
C LEU A 178 -14.08 -8.22 4.52
N VAL A 179 -13.15 -9.03 5.04
CA VAL A 179 -13.40 -10.48 5.18
C VAL A 179 -14.54 -10.78 6.15
N ARG A 180 -14.66 -10.00 7.24
CA ARG A 180 -15.77 -10.11 8.20
C ARG A 180 -17.11 -9.76 7.56
N GLU A 181 -17.18 -8.64 6.85
CA GLU A 181 -18.40 -8.22 6.17
C GLU A 181 -18.87 -9.26 5.13
N LEU A 182 -17.94 -9.88 4.40
CA LEU A 182 -18.25 -10.97 3.47
C LEU A 182 -18.76 -12.21 4.22
N SER A 183 -18.15 -12.55 5.36
CA SER A 183 -18.54 -13.68 6.20
C SER A 183 -19.96 -13.51 6.75
N GLU A 184 -20.27 -12.34 7.31
CA GLU A 184 -21.57 -12.03 7.91
C GLU A 184 -22.69 -12.01 6.86
N LYS A 185 -22.43 -11.49 5.67
CA LYS A 185 -23.42 -11.40 4.59
C LYS A 185 -23.67 -12.71 3.86
N GLN A 186 -22.68 -13.60 3.85
CA GLN A 186 -22.71 -14.84 3.09
C GLN A 186 -22.10 -15.99 3.89
N PRO A 187 -22.80 -16.47 4.94
CA PRO A 187 -22.35 -17.60 5.75
C PRO A 187 -22.07 -18.87 4.93
N GLU A 188 -22.70 -19.02 3.76
CA GLU A 188 -22.47 -20.12 2.82
C GLU A 188 -21.04 -20.16 2.22
N LEU A 189 -20.27 -19.07 2.35
CA LEU A 189 -18.85 -19.02 2.00
C LEU A 189 -17.96 -19.76 3.02
N GLN A 190 -18.52 -20.14 4.18
CA GLN A 190 -17.86 -20.89 5.25
C GLN A 190 -16.53 -20.26 5.70
N ILE A 191 -16.45 -18.93 5.74
CA ILE A 191 -15.25 -18.19 6.16
C ILE A 191 -15.03 -18.45 7.65
N SER A 192 -13.92 -19.10 7.99
CA SER A 192 -13.57 -19.43 9.38
C SER A 192 -12.82 -18.29 10.05
N GLU A 193 -12.77 -18.28 11.39
CA GLU A 193 -11.87 -17.39 12.16
C GLU A 193 -10.41 -17.52 11.71
N ARG A 194 -9.98 -18.74 11.37
CA ARG A 194 -8.66 -19.00 10.79
C ARG A 194 -8.47 -18.29 9.46
N ASP A 195 -9.48 -18.27 8.58
CA ASP A 195 -9.40 -17.52 7.32
C ASP A 195 -9.28 -16.02 7.57
N MET A 196 -10.07 -15.48 8.52
CA MET A 196 -10.05 -14.06 8.88
C MET A 196 -8.68 -13.64 9.44
N LEU A 197 -8.15 -14.41 10.41
CA LEU A 197 -6.81 -14.17 10.96
C LEU A 197 -5.72 -14.29 9.88
N CYS A 198 -5.79 -15.28 8.99
CA CYS A 198 -4.83 -15.40 7.89
C CYS A 198 -4.87 -14.19 6.95
N VAL A 199 -6.07 -13.68 6.64
CA VAL A 199 -6.24 -12.47 5.80
C VAL A 199 -5.71 -11.22 6.50
N GLN A 200 -5.97 -11.05 7.80
CA GLN A 200 -5.42 -9.95 8.59
C GLN A 200 -3.90 -10.02 8.69
N ILE A 201 -3.32 -11.21 8.93
CA ILE A 201 -1.87 -11.41 8.95
C ILE A 201 -1.26 -11.09 7.58
N ALA A 202 -1.89 -11.54 6.49
CA ALA A 202 -1.45 -11.20 5.14
C ALA A 202 -1.48 -9.68 4.91
N GLY A 203 -2.52 -8.99 5.36
CA GLY A 203 -2.61 -7.52 5.31
C GLY A 203 -1.54 -6.81 6.14
N LEU A 204 -1.30 -7.25 7.37
CA LEU A 204 -0.22 -6.72 8.21
C LEU A 204 1.15 -6.92 7.57
N CYS A 205 1.40 -8.10 7.01
CA CYS A 205 2.73 -8.50 6.58
C CYS A 205 3.03 -8.17 5.10
N HIS A 206 2.09 -7.61 4.34
CA HIS A 206 2.26 -7.37 2.91
C HIS A 206 3.48 -6.49 2.59
N ASP A 207 3.81 -5.58 3.51
CA ASP A 207 4.89 -4.61 3.39
C ASP A 207 6.17 -4.97 4.17
N LEU A 208 6.24 -6.13 4.83
CA LEU A 208 7.43 -6.54 5.59
C LEU A 208 8.69 -6.64 4.72
N GLY A 209 8.51 -7.08 3.48
CA GLY A 209 9.58 -7.18 2.48
C GLY A 209 10.05 -5.83 1.94
N HIS A 210 9.49 -4.70 2.39
CA HIS A 210 9.88 -3.40 1.85
C HIS A 210 11.31 -3.00 2.23
N GLY A 211 12.15 -2.88 1.19
CA GLY A 211 13.46 -2.24 1.18
C GLY A 211 13.64 -1.58 -0.19
N PRO A 212 14.86 -1.20 -0.62
CA PRO A 212 15.07 -0.94 -2.05
C PRO A 212 14.61 -2.17 -2.86
N PHE A 213 13.64 -1.99 -3.77
CA PHE A 213 13.17 -2.95 -4.79
C PHE A 213 12.08 -4.01 -4.46
N SER A 214 11.18 -3.73 -3.51
CA SER A 214 10.10 -4.64 -3.04
C SER A 214 9.11 -5.21 -4.08
N HIS A 215 9.02 -4.67 -5.30
CA HIS A 215 8.01 -5.09 -6.29
C HIS A 215 8.45 -6.21 -7.26
N MET A 216 9.69 -6.71 -7.17
CA MET A 216 10.28 -7.50 -8.27
C MET A 216 9.91 -9.01 -8.28
N PHE A 217 9.66 -9.63 -7.12
CA PHE A 217 9.69 -11.09 -7.01
C PHE A 217 8.45 -11.81 -7.56
N ASP A 218 7.27 -11.21 -7.41
CA ASP A 218 6.01 -11.96 -7.50
C ASP A 218 5.21 -11.76 -8.82
N GLY A 219 5.63 -10.78 -9.65
CA GLY A 219 4.94 -10.39 -10.89
C GLY A 219 5.68 -10.75 -12.19
N ARG A 220 6.98 -11.08 -12.14
CA ARG A 220 7.80 -11.39 -13.32
C ARG A 220 8.55 -12.71 -13.22
N PHE A 221 9.13 -13.04 -12.07
CA PHE A 221 10.03 -14.17 -11.94
C PHE A 221 9.33 -15.52 -12.13
N ILE A 222 8.21 -15.78 -11.45
CA ILE A 222 7.51 -17.07 -11.56
C ILE A 222 6.95 -17.36 -12.98
N PRO A 223 6.31 -16.40 -13.69
CA PRO A 223 5.88 -16.63 -15.06
C PRO A 223 7.03 -16.86 -16.05
N LEU A 224 8.19 -16.22 -15.84
CA LEU A 224 9.36 -16.35 -16.72
C LEU A 224 10.21 -17.59 -16.40
N ALA A 225 10.25 -18.03 -15.14
CA ALA A 225 11.05 -19.17 -14.70
C ALA A 225 10.39 -20.53 -14.97
N ARG A 226 9.05 -20.58 -15.17
CA ARG A 226 8.31 -21.83 -15.48
C ARG A 226 7.16 -21.60 -16.47
N PRO A 227 7.45 -21.35 -17.76
CA PRO A 227 6.44 -21.08 -18.78
C PRO A 227 5.53 -22.29 -19.12
N ASP A 228 5.96 -23.52 -18.83
CA ASP A 228 5.28 -24.75 -19.28
C ASP A 228 4.23 -25.30 -18.29
N VAL A 229 4.02 -24.65 -17.14
CA VAL A 229 3.07 -25.12 -16.12
C VAL A 229 1.73 -24.40 -16.29
N LYS A 230 0.77 -25.03 -16.98
CA LYS A 230 -0.64 -24.60 -16.98
C LYS A 230 -1.27 -24.85 -15.61
N TRP A 231 -1.16 -23.88 -14.72
CA TRP A 231 -1.76 -23.98 -13.40
C TRP A 231 -3.22 -23.48 -13.41
N THR A 232 -4.20 -24.35 -13.19
CA THR A 232 -5.64 -23.98 -13.20
C THR A 232 -6.09 -23.19 -11.95
N TRP A 233 -5.41 -23.39 -10.82
CA TRP A 233 -5.58 -22.65 -9.55
C TRP A 233 -4.26 -22.41 -8.78
N PRO A 234 -3.50 -21.32 -9.01
CA PRO A 234 -2.05 -21.17 -8.70
C PRO A 234 -1.63 -21.25 -7.22
N TYR A 235 -2.57 -21.49 -6.30
CA TYR A 235 -2.35 -21.38 -4.87
C TYR A 235 -2.52 -22.71 -4.15
N LYS A 236 -1.59 -23.01 -3.24
CA LYS A 236 -1.65 -24.19 -2.36
C LYS A 236 -2.36 -23.91 -1.02
N GLY A 237 -2.36 -22.65 -0.56
CA GLY A 237 -2.78 -22.29 0.80
C GLY A 237 -4.28 -22.43 1.08
N ARG A 238 -5.12 -22.30 0.05
CA ARG A 238 -6.58 -22.47 0.11
C ARG A 238 -7.09 -23.01 -1.22
N PRO A 239 -8.21 -23.74 -1.24
CA PRO A 239 -8.76 -24.32 -2.46
C PRO A 239 -9.50 -23.25 -3.30
N LYS A 240 -9.86 -23.60 -4.53
CA LYS A 240 -10.43 -22.68 -5.55
C LYS A 240 -11.74 -22.05 -5.09
N GLU A 241 -12.51 -22.74 -4.26
CA GLU A 241 -13.80 -22.30 -3.70
C GLU A 241 -13.62 -21.09 -2.77
N LYS A 242 -12.38 -20.85 -2.29
CA LYS A 242 -11.99 -19.70 -1.45
C LYS A 242 -11.21 -18.65 -2.26
N SER A 243 -11.34 -18.64 -3.59
CA SER A 243 -10.54 -17.77 -4.46
C SER A 243 -10.67 -16.28 -4.15
N PHE A 244 -11.85 -15.84 -3.71
CA PHE A 244 -12.13 -14.45 -3.36
C PHE A 244 -11.26 -13.92 -2.21
N LEU A 245 -10.72 -14.78 -1.33
CA LEU A 245 -9.83 -14.35 -0.24
C LEU A 245 -8.51 -13.73 -0.77
N TYR A 246 -8.03 -14.20 -1.93
CA TYR A 246 -6.82 -13.69 -2.57
C TYR A 246 -7.03 -12.33 -3.24
N GLU A 247 -8.27 -11.85 -3.31
CA GLU A 247 -8.62 -10.54 -3.89
C GLU A 247 -8.65 -9.42 -2.84
N ILE A 248 -8.44 -9.74 -1.55
CA ILE A 248 -8.58 -8.80 -0.43
C ILE A 248 -7.32 -7.94 -0.26
N VAL A 249 -6.16 -8.58 -0.07
CA VAL A 249 -4.91 -7.89 0.32
C VAL A 249 -4.14 -7.36 -0.89
N ALA A 250 -3.99 -8.19 -1.93
CA ALA A 250 -3.22 -7.84 -3.12
C ALA A 250 -3.93 -8.40 -4.37
N ASN A 251 -4.76 -7.57 -4.99
CA ASN A 251 -5.64 -8.01 -6.06
C ASN A 251 -4.98 -7.90 -7.43
N LYS A 252 -4.31 -8.98 -7.86
CA LYS A 252 -3.63 -9.03 -9.17
C LYS A 252 -4.59 -9.01 -10.38
N ARG A 253 -5.91 -9.18 -10.19
CA ARG A 253 -6.90 -9.20 -11.29
C ARG A 253 -7.18 -7.79 -11.81
N ASN A 254 -7.41 -6.85 -10.90
CA ASN A 254 -7.88 -5.51 -11.25
C ASN A 254 -7.31 -4.38 -10.37
N GLY A 255 -6.45 -4.70 -9.40
CA GLY A 255 -5.83 -3.72 -8.52
C GLY A 255 -6.81 -3.03 -7.58
N ILE A 256 -7.92 -3.67 -7.20
CA ILE A 256 -8.82 -3.17 -6.14
C ILE A 256 -8.61 -4.04 -4.89
N ASP A 257 -7.90 -3.50 -3.92
CA ASP A 257 -7.50 -4.18 -2.68
C ASP A 257 -7.41 -3.20 -1.50
N VAL A 258 -7.37 -3.75 -0.29
CA VAL A 258 -7.35 -2.99 0.97
C VAL A 258 -6.04 -2.23 1.21
N ASP A 259 -4.95 -2.66 0.58
CA ASP A 259 -3.68 -1.92 0.53
C ASP A 259 -3.89 -0.49 -0.03
N LYS A 260 -4.48 -0.41 -1.23
CA LYS A 260 -4.83 0.87 -1.87
C LYS A 260 -5.76 1.72 -1.05
N TRP A 261 -6.72 1.10 -0.38
CA TRP A 261 -7.70 1.85 0.40
C TRP A 261 -7.04 2.55 1.59
N ASP A 262 -6.13 1.87 2.28
CA ASP A 262 -5.36 2.50 3.37
C ASP A 262 -4.45 3.59 2.81
N TYR A 263 -3.58 3.28 1.84
CA TYR A 263 -2.58 4.25 1.43
C TYR A 263 -3.20 5.46 0.72
N PHE A 264 -4.33 5.31 -0.01
CA PHE A 264 -5.03 6.48 -0.54
C PHE A 264 -5.53 7.38 0.57
N ALA A 265 -6.21 6.83 1.58
CA ALA A 265 -6.73 7.63 2.68
C ALA A 265 -5.60 8.27 3.51
N ARG A 266 -4.56 7.48 3.81
CA ARG A 266 -3.42 7.88 4.64
C ARG A 266 -2.53 8.90 3.94
N ASP A 267 -2.18 8.67 2.68
CA ASP A 267 -1.34 9.61 1.94
C ASP A 267 -2.10 10.91 1.69
N CYS A 268 -3.39 10.86 1.34
CA CYS A 268 -4.24 12.05 1.25
C CYS A 268 -4.22 12.86 2.56
N HIS A 269 -4.39 12.21 3.70
CA HIS A 269 -4.34 12.86 5.01
C HIS A 269 -3.01 13.59 5.26
N HIS A 270 -1.88 12.92 5.03
CA HIS A 270 -0.55 13.47 5.30
C HIS A 270 -0.08 14.49 4.24
N LEU A 271 -0.59 14.38 3.00
CA LEU A 271 -0.26 15.30 1.90
C LEU A 271 -1.17 16.53 1.87
N GLY A 272 -2.26 16.56 2.65
CA GLY A 272 -3.28 17.62 2.57
C GLY A 272 -4.09 17.57 1.27
N ILE A 273 -4.30 16.37 0.73
CA ILE A 273 -5.09 16.12 -0.48
C ILE A 273 -6.41 15.45 -0.05
N GLN A 274 -7.52 15.83 -0.66
CA GLN A 274 -8.79 15.15 -0.39
C GLN A 274 -8.83 13.76 -1.04
N ASN A 275 -9.19 12.74 -0.27
CA ASN A 275 -9.52 11.41 -0.81
C ASN A 275 -11.02 11.37 -1.17
N ASN A 276 -11.33 11.07 -2.43
CA ASN A 276 -12.72 11.00 -2.90
C ASN A 276 -13.30 9.58 -2.84
N PHE A 277 -12.47 8.56 -2.59
CA PHE A 277 -12.91 7.17 -2.51
C PHE A 277 -13.38 6.79 -1.10
N ASP A 278 -14.63 6.33 -0.98
CA ASP A 278 -15.19 5.80 0.26
C ASP A 278 -15.11 4.26 0.29
N TYR A 279 -14.08 3.74 0.95
CA TYR A 279 -13.88 2.30 1.14
C TYR A 279 -14.92 1.67 2.08
N LYS A 280 -15.47 2.42 3.06
CA LYS A 280 -16.48 1.88 3.99
C LYS A 280 -17.75 1.57 3.22
N ARG A 281 -18.14 2.48 2.32
CA ARG A 281 -19.24 2.27 1.38
C ARG A 281 -18.99 1.08 0.46
N PHE A 282 -17.77 0.95 -0.09
CA PHE A 282 -17.41 -0.20 -0.92
C PHE A 282 -17.58 -1.53 -0.16
N ILE A 283 -17.04 -1.64 1.07
CA ILE A 283 -17.18 -2.83 1.93
C ILE A 283 -18.67 -3.17 2.13
N LYS A 284 -19.51 -2.17 2.44
CA LYS A 284 -20.96 -2.38 2.59
C LYS A 284 -21.68 -2.83 1.32
N PHE A 285 -21.12 -2.64 0.14
CA PHE A 285 -21.68 -3.18 -1.12
C PHE A 285 -20.87 -4.33 -1.71
N ALA A 286 -19.88 -4.87 -1.00
CA ALA A 286 -19.15 -6.05 -1.43
C ALA A 286 -19.98 -7.33 -1.20
N ARG A 287 -19.94 -8.23 -2.18
CA ARG A 287 -20.46 -9.60 -2.15
C ARG A 287 -19.54 -10.52 -2.94
N VAL A 288 -19.66 -11.82 -2.75
CA VAL A 288 -19.00 -12.84 -3.56
C VAL A 288 -20.02 -13.48 -4.49
N CYS A 289 -19.72 -13.44 -5.79
CA CYS A 289 -20.50 -14.13 -6.83
C CYS A 289 -19.63 -15.12 -7.59
N GLU A 290 -20.26 -16.10 -8.22
CA GLU A 290 -19.58 -17.07 -9.07
C GLU A 290 -19.47 -16.57 -10.51
N VAL A 291 -18.26 -16.63 -11.08
CA VAL A 291 -17.96 -16.33 -12.48
C VAL A 291 -16.95 -17.35 -12.98
N ASP A 292 -17.22 -18.00 -14.10
CA ASP A 292 -16.31 -18.98 -14.74
C ASP A 292 -15.81 -20.07 -13.75
N ASN A 293 -16.72 -20.61 -12.94
CA ASN A 293 -16.47 -21.59 -11.87
C ASN A 293 -15.46 -21.12 -10.80
N LYS A 294 -15.36 -19.80 -10.58
CA LYS A 294 -14.54 -19.16 -9.53
C LYS A 294 -15.39 -18.18 -8.75
N LYS A 295 -15.11 -18.04 -7.46
CA LYS A 295 -15.76 -17.07 -6.60
C LYS A 295 -14.96 -15.78 -6.56
N HIS A 296 -15.60 -14.67 -6.87
CA HIS A 296 -14.96 -13.37 -7.05
C HIS A 296 -15.64 -12.31 -6.20
N ILE A 297 -14.87 -11.36 -5.65
CA ILE A 297 -15.44 -10.18 -5.01
C ILE A 297 -16.08 -9.31 -6.09
N CYS A 298 -17.37 -9.07 -5.91
CA CYS A 298 -18.23 -8.26 -6.76
C CYS A 298 -18.76 -7.08 -5.95
N THR A 299 -19.00 -5.96 -6.62
CA THR A 299 -19.63 -4.78 -6.01
C THR A 299 -20.95 -4.45 -6.67
N ARG A 300 -21.81 -3.68 -6.00
CA ARG A 300 -23.10 -3.31 -6.57
C ARG A 300 -22.91 -2.40 -7.79
N GLU A 301 -23.68 -2.62 -8.86
CA GLU A 301 -23.54 -1.90 -10.14
C GLU A 301 -23.47 -0.37 -10.02
N LYS A 302 -24.26 0.21 -9.11
CA LYS A 302 -24.33 1.66 -8.87
C LYS A 302 -23.04 2.26 -8.29
N GLU A 303 -22.12 1.42 -7.81
CA GLU A 303 -20.85 1.83 -7.21
C GLU A 303 -19.73 1.96 -8.27
N VAL A 304 -20.03 1.75 -9.55
CA VAL A 304 -19.07 1.94 -10.65
C VAL A 304 -18.45 3.34 -10.67
N GLY A 305 -19.21 4.38 -10.34
CA GLY A 305 -18.71 5.75 -10.21
C GLY A 305 -17.65 5.88 -9.10
N ASN A 306 -17.92 5.31 -7.92
CA ASN A 306 -16.97 5.30 -6.80
C ASN A 306 -15.66 4.59 -7.17
N LEU A 307 -15.70 3.56 -8.02
CA LEU A 307 -14.49 2.91 -8.52
C LEU A 307 -13.70 3.79 -9.50
N TYR A 308 -14.37 4.52 -10.39
CA TYR A 308 -13.68 5.51 -11.21
C TYR A 308 -13.05 6.62 -10.36
N ASP A 309 -13.72 7.07 -9.30
CA ASP A 309 -13.17 8.04 -8.33
C ASP A 309 -11.94 7.48 -7.61
N MET A 310 -11.90 6.18 -7.32
CA MET A 310 -10.73 5.49 -6.77
C MET A 310 -9.51 5.59 -7.70
N PHE A 311 -9.67 5.22 -8.98
CA PHE A 311 -8.57 5.30 -9.94
C PHE A 311 -8.19 6.74 -10.31
N HIS A 312 -9.15 7.66 -10.30
CA HIS A 312 -8.88 9.09 -10.42
C HIS A 312 -8.02 9.59 -9.24
N THR A 313 -8.36 9.19 -8.01
CA THR A 313 -7.59 9.52 -6.80
C THR A 313 -6.18 8.94 -6.90
N ARG A 314 -6.02 7.69 -7.35
CA ARG A 314 -4.72 7.08 -7.64
C ARG A 314 -3.91 7.97 -8.60
N ASN A 315 -4.47 8.32 -9.75
CA ASN A 315 -3.79 9.15 -10.74
C ASN A 315 -3.42 10.54 -10.16
N CYS A 316 -4.30 11.13 -9.35
CA CYS A 316 -4.06 12.40 -8.67
C CYS A 316 -2.85 12.32 -7.72
N LEU A 317 -2.80 11.30 -6.86
CA LEU A 317 -1.69 11.05 -5.94
C LEU A 317 -0.38 10.79 -6.69
N HIS A 318 -0.41 9.98 -7.74
CA HIS A 318 0.77 9.73 -8.57
C HIS A 318 1.28 11.03 -9.22
N ARG A 319 0.41 11.82 -9.86
CA ARG A 319 0.82 13.07 -10.53
C ARG A 319 1.32 14.15 -9.57
N ARG A 320 0.64 14.32 -8.44
CA ARG A 320 0.92 15.43 -7.51
C ARG A 320 2.02 15.12 -6.51
N ALA A 321 2.11 13.87 -6.04
CA ALA A 321 2.99 13.49 -4.95
C ALA A 321 4.01 12.42 -5.32
N TYR A 322 3.58 11.21 -5.69
CA TYR A 322 4.52 10.08 -5.84
C TYR A 322 5.50 10.27 -6.98
N GLN A 323 5.07 10.92 -8.06
CA GLN A 323 5.90 11.29 -9.19
C GLN A 323 6.16 12.80 -9.16
N HIS A 324 6.34 13.40 -7.99
CA HIS A 324 6.71 14.80 -7.91
C HIS A 324 8.17 14.97 -8.37
N LYS A 325 8.41 15.85 -9.35
CA LYS A 325 9.73 16.06 -9.97
C LYS A 325 10.88 16.29 -8.98
N VAL A 326 10.61 16.95 -7.85
CA VAL A 326 11.62 17.18 -6.79
C VAL A 326 11.76 15.98 -5.84
N GLY A 327 10.69 15.20 -5.65
CA GLY A 327 10.76 13.97 -4.85
C GLY A 327 11.64 12.93 -5.57
N ASN A 328 11.33 12.67 -6.85
CA ASN A 328 12.08 11.73 -7.69
C ASN A 328 13.57 12.07 -7.77
N ILE A 329 13.94 13.35 -7.87
CA ILE A 329 15.37 13.73 -7.94
C ILE A 329 16.08 13.57 -6.60
N ILE A 330 15.39 13.75 -5.47
CA ILE A 330 15.94 13.46 -4.15
C ILE A 330 16.15 11.95 -3.99
N ASP A 331 15.17 11.13 -4.38
CA ASP A 331 15.33 9.66 -4.39
C ASP A 331 16.50 9.21 -5.28
N THR A 332 16.66 9.85 -6.44
CA THR A 332 17.79 9.60 -7.34
C THR A 332 19.12 9.99 -6.69
N MET A 333 19.20 11.13 -6.00
CA MET A 333 20.41 11.56 -5.29
C MET A 333 20.74 10.65 -4.09
N ILE A 334 19.73 10.19 -3.34
CA ILE A 334 19.91 9.20 -2.27
C ILE A 334 20.44 7.90 -2.86
N THR A 335 19.89 7.46 -4.00
CA THR A 335 20.36 6.27 -4.72
C THR A 335 21.82 6.41 -5.17
N ASP A 336 22.19 7.56 -5.77
CA ASP A 336 23.58 7.86 -6.14
C ASP A 336 24.52 7.79 -4.92
N ALA A 337 24.10 8.29 -3.76
CA ALA A 337 24.87 8.21 -2.52
C ALA A 337 25.00 6.77 -2.03
N PHE A 338 23.92 5.99 -2.05
CA PHE A 338 23.93 4.59 -1.61
C PHE A 338 24.81 3.73 -2.50
N LEU A 339 24.76 3.91 -3.83
CA LEU A 339 25.65 3.23 -4.78
C LEU A 339 27.12 3.50 -4.49
N LYS A 340 27.46 4.73 -4.07
CA LYS A 340 28.83 5.11 -3.67
C LYS A 340 29.23 4.60 -2.29
N ALA A 341 28.27 4.38 -1.40
CA ALA A 341 28.49 3.88 -0.05
C ALA A 341 28.51 2.36 0.06
N ASP A 342 27.82 1.66 -0.86
CA ASP A 342 27.62 0.21 -0.85
C ASP A 342 28.91 -0.61 -0.64
N PRO A 343 30.07 -0.28 -1.25
CA PRO A 343 31.28 -1.07 -1.04
C PRO A 343 31.84 -1.03 0.39
N TYR A 344 31.41 -0.08 1.22
CA TYR A 344 32.04 0.25 2.50
C TYR A 344 31.13 0.09 3.72
N ILE A 345 29.81 0.18 3.52
CA ILE A 345 28.84 -0.03 4.60
C ILE A 345 28.72 -1.53 4.91
N GLU A 346 28.87 -1.88 6.19
CA GLU A 346 28.76 -3.26 6.66
C GLU A 346 27.56 -3.45 7.60
N ILE A 347 26.65 -4.32 7.20
CA ILE A 347 25.47 -4.70 7.97
C ILE A 347 25.67 -6.14 8.44
N THR A 348 25.63 -6.35 9.76
CA THR A 348 25.86 -7.69 10.32
C THR A 348 24.57 -8.51 10.28
N GLY A 349 24.59 -9.65 9.60
CA GLY A 349 23.49 -10.60 9.51
C GLY A 349 23.71 -11.85 10.36
N SER A 350 23.04 -12.94 9.95
CA SER A 350 23.11 -14.24 10.64
C SER A 350 24.55 -14.73 10.82
N GLU A 351 24.83 -15.37 11.96
CA GLU A 351 26.16 -15.91 12.31
C GLU A 351 27.29 -14.86 12.30
N GLY A 352 26.95 -13.57 12.39
CA GLY A 352 27.92 -12.47 12.36
C GLY A 352 28.47 -12.14 10.97
N LYS A 353 27.91 -12.71 9.89
CA LYS A 353 28.34 -12.43 8.51
C LYS A 353 28.07 -10.97 8.15
N LYS A 354 28.97 -10.37 7.36
CA LYS A 354 28.87 -8.99 6.91
C LYS A 354 28.22 -8.92 5.53
N TYR A 355 27.23 -8.05 5.39
CA TYR A 355 26.50 -7.75 4.17
C TYR A 355 26.66 -6.27 3.81
N ARG A 356 26.46 -5.93 2.55
CA ARG A 356 26.38 -4.56 2.06
C ARG A 356 24.93 -4.10 2.00
N ILE A 357 24.69 -2.83 1.67
CA ILE A 357 23.34 -2.31 1.42
C ILE A 357 22.63 -3.17 0.36
N SER A 358 23.33 -3.50 -0.72
CA SER A 358 22.83 -4.26 -1.87
C SER A 358 22.60 -5.75 -1.62
N THR A 359 23.34 -6.35 -0.67
CA THR A 359 23.31 -7.80 -0.38
C THR A 359 22.60 -8.13 0.92
N ALA A 360 22.22 -7.15 1.73
CA ALA A 360 21.44 -7.38 2.94
C ALA A 360 20.10 -8.06 2.67
N ILE A 361 19.54 -7.96 1.46
CA ILE A 361 18.32 -8.68 1.05
C ILE A 361 18.49 -10.20 1.07
N ASP A 362 19.73 -10.70 0.99
CA ASP A 362 20.04 -12.13 0.97
C ASP A 362 20.03 -12.75 2.38
N ASP A 363 19.94 -11.94 3.44
CA ASP A 363 19.87 -12.37 4.84
C ASP A 363 18.87 -11.54 5.64
N MET A 364 17.82 -12.18 6.16
CA MET A 364 16.73 -11.46 6.83
C MET A 364 17.15 -10.82 8.16
N GLU A 365 18.20 -11.31 8.82
CA GLU A 365 18.72 -10.66 10.03
C GLU A 365 19.43 -9.34 9.68
N ALA A 366 20.23 -9.33 8.61
CA ALA A 366 20.81 -8.11 8.05
C ALA A 366 19.73 -7.16 7.52
N PHE A 367 18.79 -7.66 6.72
CA PHE A 367 17.69 -6.86 6.17
C PHE A 367 16.82 -6.24 7.26
N THR A 368 16.63 -6.93 8.39
CA THR A 368 15.91 -6.39 9.55
C THR A 368 16.53 -5.09 10.08
N LYS A 369 17.85 -4.93 9.93
CA LYS A 369 18.62 -3.75 10.38
C LYS A 369 18.73 -2.66 9.31
N LEU A 370 18.42 -2.98 8.05
CA LEU A 370 18.46 -2.04 6.92
C LEU A 370 17.20 -1.15 6.90
N THR A 371 17.34 0.13 7.27
CA THR A 371 16.24 1.12 7.35
C THR A 371 16.68 2.48 6.80
N ASP A 372 15.83 3.52 6.88
CA ASP A 372 16.17 4.89 6.50
C ASP A 372 17.36 5.45 7.31
N ASN A 373 17.70 4.84 8.45
CA ASN A 373 18.87 5.21 9.25
C ASN A 373 20.19 5.19 8.45
N ILE A 374 20.29 4.37 7.40
CA ILE A 374 21.48 4.34 6.52
C ILE A 374 21.79 5.71 5.92
N PHE A 375 20.77 6.54 5.67
CA PHE A 375 20.98 7.92 5.23
C PHE A 375 21.83 8.69 6.25
N LEU A 376 21.45 8.64 7.53
CA LEU A 376 22.15 9.36 8.61
C LEU A 376 23.50 8.73 8.93
N GLU A 377 23.60 7.40 8.84
CA GLU A 377 24.85 6.67 9.04
C GLU A 377 25.92 7.11 8.03
N ILE A 378 25.57 7.20 6.75
CA ILE A 378 26.47 7.71 5.70
C ILE A 378 26.78 9.20 5.94
N LEU A 379 25.76 9.99 6.23
CA LEU A 379 25.88 11.44 6.39
C LEU A 379 26.83 11.83 7.54
N TYR A 380 26.75 11.11 8.66
CA TYR A 380 27.52 11.39 9.87
C TYR A 380 28.76 10.51 10.03
N SER A 381 29.01 9.56 9.13
CA SER A 381 30.25 8.78 9.12
C SER A 381 31.48 9.67 9.02
N THR A 382 32.52 9.32 9.78
CA THR A 382 33.85 9.94 9.71
C THR A 382 34.80 9.20 8.78
N ASP A 383 34.39 8.08 8.17
CA ASP A 383 35.23 7.32 7.23
C ASP A 383 35.45 8.15 5.94
N PRO A 384 36.71 8.42 5.56
CA PRO A 384 37.03 9.09 4.29
C PRO A 384 36.53 8.34 3.06
N LYS A 385 36.39 7.00 3.11
CA LYS A 385 35.88 6.19 1.98
C LYS A 385 34.44 6.58 1.60
N LEU A 386 33.69 7.14 2.55
CA LEU A 386 32.32 7.59 2.36
C LEU A 386 32.20 9.07 1.96
N ASP A 387 33.31 9.80 1.75
CA ASP A 387 33.29 11.24 1.39
C ASP A 387 32.41 11.54 0.19
N ALA A 388 32.53 10.73 -0.87
CA ALA A 388 31.77 10.95 -2.11
C ALA A 388 30.26 10.75 -1.91
N ALA A 389 29.85 9.77 -1.10
CA ALA A 389 28.45 9.54 -0.76
C ALA A 389 27.92 10.64 0.16
N ARG A 390 28.67 10.96 1.23
CA ARG A 390 28.36 12.01 2.20
C ARG A 390 28.23 13.38 1.54
N ALA A 391 29.06 13.71 0.55
CA ALA A 391 28.97 14.96 -0.20
C ALA A 391 27.62 15.10 -0.94
N ILE A 392 27.06 14.00 -1.45
CA ILE A 392 25.73 14.01 -2.10
C ILE A 392 24.63 14.22 -1.07
N LEU A 393 24.69 13.54 0.08
CA LEU A 393 23.68 13.71 1.14
C LEU A 393 23.71 15.13 1.72
N LYS A 394 24.89 15.73 1.93
CA LYS A 394 25.03 17.14 2.34
C LYS A 394 24.43 18.12 1.33
N LYS A 395 24.52 17.81 0.02
CA LYS A 395 23.84 18.60 -1.01
C LYS A 395 22.32 18.55 -0.85
N ILE A 396 21.75 17.40 -0.45
CA ILE A 396 20.31 17.28 -0.15
C ILE A 396 19.95 18.15 1.05
N GLU A 397 20.71 18.08 2.15
CA GLU A 397 20.48 18.90 3.36
C GLU A 397 20.52 20.41 3.06
N CYS A 398 21.51 20.85 2.28
CA CYS A 398 21.67 22.26 1.88
C CYS A 398 20.79 22.67 0.68
N ARG A 399 19.83 21.82 0.27
CA ARG A 399 18.94 22.02 -0.88
C ARG A 399 19.65 22.33 -2.22
N ASN A 400 20.90 21.89 -2.35
CA ASN A 400 21.68 21.97 -3.58
C ASN A 400 21.44 20.74 -4.46
N LEU A 401 20.20 20.59 -4.93
CA LEU A 401 19.75 19.44 -5.72
C LEU A 401 20.20 19.55 -7.19
N TYR A 402 20.29 18.40 -7.87
CA TYR A 402 20.33 18.38 -9.34
C TYR A 402 19.13 19.14 -9.92
N LYS A 403 19.36 19.86 -11.01
CA LYS A 403 18.39 20.83 -11.51
C LYS A 403 17.50 20.21 -12.57
N PHE A 404 16.20 20.36 -12.38
CA PHE A 404 15.19 19.99 -13.37
C PHE A 404 15.36 20.86 -14.63
N VAL A 405 15.48 20.21 -15.78
CA VAL A 405 15.65 20.84 -17.09
C VAL A 405 14.31 20.99 -17.79
N GLY A 406 13.46 19.96 -17.75
CA GLY A 406 12.13 19.97 -18.35
C GLY A 406 11.46 18.60 -18.36
N GLU A 407 10.20 18.59 -18.80
CA GLU A 407 9.36 17.39 -18.96
C GLU A 407 8.81 17.32 -20.39
N THR A 408 8.72 16.10 -20.93
CA THR A 408 8.09 15.80 -22.21
C THR A 408 7.41 14.43 -22.16
N GLN A 409 6.72 14.05 -23.24
CA GLN A 409 6.09 12.75 -23.43
C GLN A 409 6.44 12.23 -24.83
N PRO A 410 6.50 10.90 -25.01
CA PRO A 410 6.56 10.31 -26.34
C PRO A 410 5.41 10.83 -27.22
N GLY A 411 5.71 11.18 -28.49
CA GLY A 411 4.71 11.62 -29.46
C GLY A 411 3.87 10.45 -30.01
N LYS A 412 3.92 10.23 -31.32
CA LYS A 412 3.26 9.08 -31.97
C LYS A 412 4.06 7.78 -31.85
N GLN A 413 5.29 7.85 -31.35
CA GLN A 413 6.17 6.69 -31.20
C GLN A 413 5.71 5.75 -30.08
N ASP A 414 6.12 4.49 -30.17
CA ASP A 414 5.90 3.48 -29.13
C ASP A 414 6.54 3.91 -27.79
N LYS A 415 6.01 3.38 -26.69
CA LYS A 415 6.56 3.59 -25.33
C LYS A 415 8.06 3.32 -25.30
N ILE A 416 8.81 4.18 -24.62
CA ILE A 416 10.25 3.96 -24.37
C ILE A 416 10.38 2.70 -23.51
N LYS A 417 11.07 1.69 -24.04
CA LYS A 417 11.32 0.43 -23.35
C LYS A 417 12.47 0.57 -22.35
N ARG A 418 12.43 -0.23 -21.28
CA ARG A 418 13.41 -0.21 -20.19
C ARG A 418 14.84 -0.49 -20.67
N GLU A 419 15.02 -1.34 -21.68
CA GLU A 419 16.34 -1.60 -22.27
C GLU A 419 17.03 -0.35 -22.84
N ASN A 420 16.26 0.70 -23.17
CA ASN A 420 16.78 1.92 -23.76
C ASN A 420 17.11 3.01 -22.73
N TYR A 421 16.81 2.82 -21.44
CA TYR A 421 16.93 3.90 -20.45
C TYR A 421 18.36 4.40 -20.29
N GLU A 422 19.35 3.49 -20.31
CA GLU A 422 20.77 3.81 -20.13
C GLU A 422 21.36 4.63 -21.29
N SER A 423 20.74 4.59 -22.47
CA SER A 423 21.22 5.33 -23.64
C SER A 423 20.64 6.75 -23.73
N LEU A 424 19.55 7.05 -23.00
CA LEU A 424 18.88 8.35 -23.08
C LEU A 424 19.77 9.55 -22.70
N PRO A 425 20.59 9.51 -21.62
CA PRO A 425 21.48 10.63 -21.30
C PRO A 425 22.50 10.92 -22.41
N LYS A 426 22.95 9.88 -23.14
CA LYS A 426 23.82 10.06 -24.31
C LYS A 426 23.07 10.75 -25.45
N GLY A 427 21.81 10.37 -25.68
CA GLY A 427 20.94 11.01 -26.65
C GLY A 427 20.77 12.52 -26.39
N VAL A 428 20.47 12.90 -25.14
CA VAL A 428 20.35 14.31 -24.74
C VAL A 428 21.67 15.06 -24.93
N ALA A 429 22.79 14.49 -24.50
CA ALA A 429 24.10 15.13 -24.65
C ALA A 429 24.53 15.29 -26.12
N SER A 430 24.03 14.43 -27.02
CA SER A 430 24.37 14.46 -28.45
C SER A 430 23.52 15.45 -29.26
N ALA A 431 22.33 15.82 -28.76
CA ALA A 431 21.39 16.73 -29.40
C ALA A 431 21.82 18.21 -29.29
N LYS A 432 22.96 18.56 -29.92
CA LYS A 432 23.49 19.92 -29.94
C LYS A 432 22.80 20.75 -31.03
N PRO A 433 22.13 21.87 -30.70
CA PRO A 433 21.58 22.76 -31.71
C PRO A 433 22.69 23.48 -32.48
N SER A 434 22.75 23.28 -33.80
CA SER A 434 23.82 23.80 -34.66
C SER A 434 23.90 25.34 -34.74
N ASN A 435 22.81 26.03 -34.43
CA ASN A 435 22.65 27.48 -34.64
C ASN A 435 22.69 28.29 -33.34
N ILE A 436 23.05 27.67 -32.20
CA ILE A 436 23.08 28.33 -30.89
C ILE A 436 24.48 28.17 -30.31
N GLN A 437 25.13 29.29 -29.97
CA GLN A 437 26.43 29.26 -29.31
C GLN A 437 26.25 28.85 -27.85
N LEU A 438 26.88 27.74 -27.46
CA LEU A 438 26.84 27.21 -26.10
C LEU A 438 28.23 27.38 -25.45
N GLU A 439 28.29 28.04 -24.30
CA GLU A 439 29.54 28.29 -23.57
C GLU A 439 30.00 27.10 -22.71
N ALA A 440 29.10 26.17 -22.40
CA ALA A 440 29.37 25.03 -21.54
C ALA A 440 29.25 23.72 -22.32
N GLU A 441 30.25 22.86 -22.19
CA GLU A 441 30.19 21.49 -22.69
C GLU A 441 29.55 20.55 -21.65
N LEU A 442 28.53 19.82 -22.10
CA LEU A 442 27.82 18.83 -21.30
C LEU A 442 28.08 17.43 -21.84
N LYS A 443 28.34 16.50 -20.91
CA LYS A 443 28.55 15.08 -21.17
C LYS A 443 27.31 14.27 -20.78
N ALA A 444 27.23 13.02 -21.22
CA ALA A 444 26.14 12.13 -20.84
C ALA A 444 25.99 11.96 -19.32
N GLU A 445 27.10 11.94 -18.58
CA GLU A 445 27.13 11.83 -17.11
C GLU A 445 26.56 13.06 -16.37
N ASP A 446 26.47 14.21 -17.05
CA ASP A 446 25.87 15.43 -16.51
C ASP A 446 24.33 15.36 -16.54
N PHE A 447 23.75 14.45 -17.31
CA PHE A 447 22.31 14.30 -17.46
C PHE A 447 21.76 13.09 -16.70
N ILE A 448 20.53 13.26 -16.20
CA ILE A 448 19.69 12.17 -15.72
C ILE A 448 18.39 12.25 -16.53
N VAL A 449 17.96 11.11 -17.09
CA VAL A 449 16.68 11.00 -17.78
C VAL A 449 15.81 10.02 -17.00
N ASP A 450 14.76 10.55 -16.37
CA ASP A 450 13.79 9.78 -15.59
C ASP A 450 12.54 9.51 -16.45
N VAL A 451 12.27 8.23 -16.71
CA VAL A 451 11.12 7.79 -17.53
C VAL A 451 10.08 7.15 -16.63
N ILE A 452 8.93 7.81 -16.53
CA ILE A 452 7.86 7.49 -15.60
C ILE A 452 6.67 6.93 -16.37
N ASN A 453 6.25 5.71 -16.00
CA ASN A 453 5.01 5.12 -16.50
C ASN A 453 3.85 5.49 -15.57
N MET A 454 2.85 6.15 -16.12
CA MET A 454 1.61 6.50 -15.43
C MET A 454 0.49 5.65 -15.98
N ASP A 455 -0.28 5.00 -15.12
CA ASP A 455 -1.39 4.14 -15.55
C ASP A 455 -2.54 4.13 -14.54
N TYR A 456 -3.56 3.31 -14.80
CA TYR A 456 -4.65 3.00 -13.86
C TYR A 456 -4.41 1.67 -13.11
N GLY A 457 -3.17 1.19 -13.03
CA GLY A 457 -2.77 -0.03 -12.33
C GLY A 457 -2.78 -1.29 -13.21
N MET A 458 -3.12 -1.16 -14.50
CA MET A 458 -3.19 -2.27 -15.46
C MET A 458 -2.64 -1.88 -16.85
N GLU A 459 -1.53 -1.15 -16.89
CA GLU A 459 -0.95 -0.64 -18.14
C GLU A 459 -2.00 0.10 -18.98
N ASP A 460 -2.14 -0.22 -20.27
CA ASP A 460 -3.08 0.43 -21.19
C ASP A 460 -4.56 0.02 -20.99
N LYS A 461 -4.84 -0.92 -20.08
CA LYS A 461 -6.18 -1.48 -19.88
C LYS A 461 -6.97 -0.67 -18.85
N ASN A 462 -8.28 -0.55 -19.09
CA ASN A 462 -9.22 -0.06 -18.08
C ASN A 462 -9.39 -1.12 -16.98
N PRO A 463 -9.01 -0.85 -15.73
CA PRO A 463 -9.17 -1.84 -14.65
C PRO A 463 -10.64 -2.18 -14.38
N ILE A 464 -11.57 -1.28 -14.66
CA ILE A 464 -13.02 -1.47 -14.46
C ILE A 464 -13.57 -2.61 -15.34
N ASP A 465 -12.98 -2.85 -16.51
CA ASP A 465 -13.39 -3.94 -17.41
C ASP A 465 -13.13 -5.32 -16.77
N ASN A 466 -12.23 -5.39 -15.79
CA ASN A 466 -11.89 -6.60 -15.02
C ASN A 466 -12.58 -6.63 -13.65
N VAL A 467 -13.56 -5.75 -13.42
CA VAL A 467 -14.41 -5.75 -12.22
C VAL A 467 -15.69 -6.51 -12.51
N ARG A 468 -16.15 -7.25 -11.51
CA ARG A 468 -17.44 -7.93 -11.54
C ARG A 468 -18.43 -7.16 -10.68
N PHE A 469 -19.61 -6.93 -11.21
CA PHE A 469 -20.69 -6.22 -10.50
C PHE A 469 -21.88 -7.14 -10.26
N TYR A 470 -22.78 -6.78 -9.36
CA TYR A 470 -24.09 -7.42 -9.22
C TYR A 470 -25.23 -6.39 -9.20
N CYS A 471 -26.42 -6.81 -9.61
CA CYS A 471 -27.62 -5.97 -9.63
C CYS A 471 -28.46 -6.18 -8.36
N LYS A 472 -29.26 -5.19 -7.96
CA LYS A 472 -30.18 -5.37 -6.82
C LYS A 472 -31.21 -6.48 -7.08
N SER A 473 -31.64 -6.64 -8.34
CA SER A 473 -32.63 -7.63 -8.75
C SER A 473 -32.13 -9.07 -8.64
N ASP A 474 -30.83 -9.29 -8.83
CA ASP A 474 -30.19 -10.61 -8.69
C ASP A 474 -28.79 -10.45 -8.05
N PRO A 475 -28.69 -10.53 -6.71
CA PRO A 475 -27.45 -10.32 -5.99
C PRO A 475 -26.39 -11.43 -6.11
N ASN A 476 -26.71 -12.53 -6.78
CA ASN A 476 -25.80 -13.68 -6.95
C ASN A 476 -25.26 -13.78 -8.38
N LYS A 477 -25.85 -13.03 -9.32
CA LYS A 477 -25.41 -12.99 -10.71
C LYS A 477 -24.42 -11.87 -10.93
N ALA A 478 -23.21 -12.25 -11.35
CA ALA A 478 -22.20 -11.29 -11.77
C ALA A 478 -22.50 -10.74 -13.17
N ILE A 479 -22.21 -9.46 -13.35
CA ILE A 479 -22.27 -8.74 -14.62
C ILE A 479 -20.99 -7.91 -14.85
N ILE A 480 -20.83 -7.42 -16.07
CA ILE A 480 -19.78 -6.47 -16.46
C ILE A 480 -20.45 -5.15 -16.81
N ILE A 481 -19.79 -4.05 -16.49
CA ILE A 481 -20.21 -2.71 -16.90
C ILE A 481 -19.08 -2.12 -17.75
N THR A 482 -19.42 -1.68 -18.96
CA THR A 482 -18.48 -1.06 -19.89
C THR A 482 -18.42 0.46 -19.68
N LYS A 483 -17.29 1.09 -20.04
CA LYS A 483 -17.10 2.55 -19.95
C LYS A 483 -18.26 3.35 -20.55
N ASN A 484 -18.75 2.93 -21.72
CA ASN A 484 -19.82 3.62 -22.47
C ASN A 484 -21.17 3.63 -21.73
N GLN A 485 -21.40 2.65 -20.85
CA GLN A 485 -22.59 2.60 -20.01
C GLN A 485 -22.50 3.53 -18.79
N VAL A 486 -21.30 4.03 -18.48
CA VAL A 486 -21.04 4.86 -17.30
C VAL A 486 -21.05 6.34 -17.65
N SER A 487 -20.12 6.79 -18.49
CA SER A 487 -20.03 8.20 -18.89
C SER A 487 -19.08 8.43 -20.06
N GLN A 488 -19.46 9.37 -20.94
CA GLN A 488 -18.63 9.83 -22.06
C GLN A 488 -17.51 10.80 -21.62
N LEU A 489 -17.48 11.21 -20.35
CA LEU A 489 -16.44 12.09 -19.79
C LEU A 489 -15.29 11.32 -19.14
N LEU A 490 -15.32 9.98 -19.22
CA LEU A 490 -14.27 9.12 -18.68
C LEU A 490 -13.03 9.14 -19.59
N PRO A 491 -11.84 8.80 -19.08
CA PRO A 491 -10.62 8.77 -19.88
C PRO A 491 -10.73 7.87 -21.12
N GLU A 492 -10.15 8.33 -22.23
CA GLU A 492 -9.96 7.52 -23.44
C GLU A 492 -8.68 6.67 -23.40
N ARG A 493 -7.68 7.11 -22.64
CA ARG A 493 -6.40 6.40 -22.44
C ARG A 493 -6.20 6.16 -20.95
N PHE A 494 -5.68 4.98 -20.63
CA PHE A 494 -5.45 4.53 -19.24
C PHE A 494 -3.98 4.45 -18.86
N ALA A 495 -3.07 4.75 -19.80
CA ALA A 495 -1.66 4.93 -19.52
C ALA A 495 -1.00 5.98 -20.41
N GLU A 496 0.08 6.56 -19.88
CA GLU A 496 0.95 7.54 -20.52
C GLU A 496 2.39 7.39 -20.00
N GLN A 497 3.35 7.99 -20.70
CA GLN A 497 4.75 8.08 -20.26
C GLN A 497 5.15 9.54 -20.12
N LEU A 498 5.79 9.87 -19.00
CA LEU A 498 6.43 11.15 -18.77
C LEU A 498 7.95 10.95 -18.80
N ILE A 499 8.67 11.87 -19.43
CA ILE A 499 10.12 11.88 -19.50
C ILE A 499 10.60 13.18 -18.87
N ARG A 500 11.41 13.07 -17.83
CA ARG A 500 12.01 14.23 -17.16
C ARG A 500 13.50 14.22 -17.31
N VAL A 501 14.06 15.37 -17.61
CA VAL A 501 15.51 15.54 -17.72
C VAL A 501 16.00 16.42 -16.59
N TYR A 502 17.11 16.02 -15.98
CA TYR A 502 17.81 16.77 -14.95
C TYR A 502 19.28 16.96 -15.34
N CYS A 503 19.89 18.04 -14.86
CA CYS A 503 21.30 18.34 -15.02
C CYS A 503 21.99 18.34 -13.65
N LYS A 504 23.12 17.65 -13.55
CA LYS A 504 23.94 17.59 -12.33
C LYS A 504 24.76 18.87 -12.13
N LYS A 505 25.12 19.56 -13.22
CA LYS A 505 25.77 20.87 -13.17
C LYS A 505 24.73 21.96 -12.92
N THR A 506 24.99 22.80 -11.93
CA THR A 506 24.00 23.76 -11.41
C THR A 506 24.32 25.21 -11.76
N ASP A 507 25.43 25.48 -12.42
CA ASP A 507 25.79 26.83 -12.89
C ASP A 507 24.91 27.26 -14.06
N GLU A 508 24.70 28.58 -14.18
CA GLU A 508 23.75 29.14 -15.15
C GLU A 508 24.07 28.78 -16.60
N LYS A 509 25.36 28.74 -16.96
CA LYS A 509 25.81 28.43 -18.32
C LYS A 509 25.51 26.97 -18.68
N SER A 510 25.82 26.05 -17.78
CA SER A 510 25.48 24.63 -17.94
C SER A 510 23.96 24.41 -18.00
N LEU A 511 23.17 25.12 -17.19
CA LEU A 511 21.71 24.99 -17.22
C LEU A 511 21.09 25.54 -18.50
N PHE A 512 21.59 26.67 -19.00
CA PHE A 512 21.19 27.20 -20.29
C PHE A 512 21.47 26.20 -21.41
N ALA A 513 22.70 25.65 -21.47
CA ALA A 513 23.06 24.62 -22.44
C ALA A 513 22.18 23.37 -22.30
N ALA A 514 21.95 22.88 -21.08
CA ALA A 514 21.12 21.71 -20.82
C ALA A 514 19.69 21.85 -21.36
N ARG A 515 19.09 23.05 -21.22
CA ARG A 515 17.76 23.36 -21.79
C ARG A 515 17.77 23.31 -23.32
N GLN A 516 18.81 23.85 -23.95
CA GLN A 516 18.93 23.81 -25.41
C GLN A 516 19.08 22.37 -25.93
N HIS A 517 19.93 21.58 -25.29
CA HIS A 517 20.11 20.15 -25.56
C HIS A 517 18.79 19.38 -25.42
N PHE A 518 18.08 19.60 -24.32
CA PHE A 518 16.81 18.93 -24.06
C PHE A 518 15.73 19.27 -25.09
N VAL A 519 15.52 20.54 -25.42
CA VAL A 519 14.48 20.93 -26.38
C VAL A 519 14.85 20.47 -27.80
N GLN A 520 16.13 20.52 -28.18
CA GLN A 520 16.60 19.94 -29.44
C GLN A 520 16.36 18.43 -29.48
N TRP A 521 16.67 17.71 -28.41
CA TRP A 521 16.43 16.27 -28.30
C TRP A 521 14.94 15.92 -28.42
N CYS A 522 14.05 16.71 -27.81
CA CYS A 522 12.60 16.57 -27.97
C CYS A 522 12.15 16.77 -29.42
N LEU A 523 12.77 17.71 -30.14
CA LEU A 523 12.49 17.95 -31.56
C LEU A 523 12.93 16.77 -32.41
N ASP A 524 14.17 16.29 -32.20
CA ASP A 524 14.78 15.20 -32.97
C ASP A 524 14.03 13.87 -32.82
N ASN A 525 13.43 13.62 -31.65
CA ASN A 525 12.73 12.37 -31.33
C ASN A 525 11.20 12.45 -31.49
N ASP A 526 10.68 13.53 -32.07
CA ASP A 526 9.24 13.76 -32.23
C ASP A 526 8.45 13.71 -30.90
N PHE A 527 9.04 14.20 -29.81
CA PHE A 527 8.36 14.29 -28.52
C PHE A 527 7.45 15.53 -28.43
N THR A 528 6.60 15.54 -27.41
CA THR A 528 5.75 16.70 -27.12
C THR A 528 6.59 17.94 -26.81
N LYS A 529 6.03 19.11 -27.09
CA LYS A 529 6.65 20.39 -26.72
C LYS A 529 6.76 20.47 -25.20
N PRO A 530 7.95 20.73 -24.62
CA PRO A 530 8.05 21.07 -23.20
C PRO A 530 7.19 22.30 -22.87
N GLN A 531 6.53 22.30 -21.72
CA GLN A 531 5.53 23.32 -21.37
C GLN A 531 6.08 24.75 -21.40
N ASP A 532 7.32 24.94 -20.94
CA ASP A 532 8.04 26.21 -20.93
C ASP A 532 9.00 26.35 -22.13
N GLY A 533 8.87 25.48 -23.14
CA GLY A 533 9.80 25.38 -24.28
C GLY A 533 10.05 26.70 -25.00
N ASP A 534 9.00 27.51 -25.21
CA ASP A 534 9.12 28.81 -25.88
C ASP A 534 9.88 29.85 -25.05
N VAL A 535 9.96 29.67 -23.74
CA VAL A 535 10.69 30.55 -22.82
C VAL A 535 12.13 30.09 -22.69
N VAL A 536 12.35 28.78 -22.54
CA VAL A 536 13.68 28.23 -22.27
C VAL A 536 14.52 27.99 -23.52
N ALA A 537 13.90 27.80 -24.68
CA ALA A 537 14.57 27.58 -25.96
C ALA A 537 13.82 28.25 -27.15
N PRO A 538 13.63 29.58 -27.11
CA PRO A 538 12.84 30.34 -28.10
C PRO A 538 13.36 30.22 -29.54
N LEU A 539 14.63 29.84 -29.73
CA LEU A 539 15.24 29.68 -31.05
C LEU A 539 15.05 28.27 -31.64
N ILE A 540 14.62 27.30 -30.83
CA ILE A 540 14.44 25.90 -31.26
C ILE A 540 12.96 25.62 -31.54
N THR A 541 12.05 26.04 -30.66
CA THR A 541 10.63 25.72 -30.79
C THR A 541 9.95 26.19 -32.09
N PRO A 542 10.34 27.32 -32.73
CA PRO A 542 9.75 27.73 -34.02
C PRO A 542 10.01 26.73 -35.16
N ARG A 543 11.02 25.86 -35.04
CA ARG A 543 11.43 24.92 -36.09
C ARG A 543 10.44 23.76 -36.29
N LYS A 544 9.57 23.48 -35.30
CA LYS A 544 8.55 22.44 -35.39
C LYS A 544 7.16 23.07 -35.47
N LEU A 545 6.59 23.11 -36.68
CA LEU A 545 5.27 23.71 -36.95
C LEU A 545 4.16 23.15 -36.05
N GLU A 546 4.19 21.84 -35.77
CA GLU A 546 3.19 21.16 -34.92
C GLU A 546 3.16 21.70 -33.49
N TRP A 547 4.27 22.21 -32.97
CA TRP A 547 4.37 22.79 -31.63
C TRP A 547 3.73 24.18 -31.52
N ASN A 548 3.37 24.79 -32.65
CA ASN A 548 2.84 26.15 -32.73
C ASN A 548 1.41 26.19 -33.30
N SER A 549 0.83 25.02 -33.62
CA SER A 549 -0.54 24.91 -34.10
C SER A 549 -1.53 24.72 -32.95
N THR A 550 -2.48 25.63 -32.81
CA THR A 550 -3.60 25.55 -31.85
C THR A 550 -4.64 24.49 -32.22
N HIS A 551 -4.51 23.82 -33.36
CA HIS A 551 -5.50 22.87 -33.89
C HIS A 551 -5.28 21.39 -33.54
N SER A 552 -4.27 21.04 -32.73
CA SER A 552 -3.95 19.63 -32.44
C SER A 552 -4.96 18.90 -31.53
N ALA A 553 -5.90 19.61 -30.89
CA ALA A 553 -6.84 19.01 -29.93
C ALA A 553 -8.24 18.66 -30.47
N GLN A 554 -8.61 19.05 -31.71
CA GLN A 554 -10.01 18.91 -32.19
C GLN A 554 -10.22 18.18 -33.53
N SER A 555 -9.19 17.73 -34.25
CA SER A 555 -9.39 17.25 -35.64
C SER A 555 -9.47 15.74 -35.86
N GLN A 556 -9.47 14.88 -34.83
CA GLN A 556 -9.40 13.42 -35.04
C GLN A 556 -10.71 12.62 -34.81
N ALA A 557 -11.79 13.26 -34.34
CA ALA A 557 -13.10 12.60 -34.22
C ALA A 557 -14.01 12.78 -35.45
N ARG A 558 -13.67 13.65 -36.42
CA ARG A 558 -14.59 14.02 -37.53
C ARG A 558 -14.25 13.47 -38.92
N THR A 559 -13.16 12.73 -39.10
CA THR A 559 -12.73 12.24 -40.43
C THR A 559 -12.83 10.73 -40.63
N ARG A 560 -13.57 10.00 -39.78
CA ARG A 560 -13.87 8.56 -40.01
C ARG A 560 -15.34 8.19 -40.21
N GLU A 561 -16.28 9.13 -40.12
CA GLU A 561 -17.69 8.90 -40.47
C GLU A 561 -18.21 9.93 -41.47
N ALA A 562 -17.60 9.97 -42.65
CA ALA A 562 -18.19 10.64 -43.80
C ALA A 562 -17.90 9.82 -45.06
N SER A 563 -18.19 8.52 -45.01
CA SER A 563 -18.15 7.63 -46.17
C SER A 563 -19.00 6.40 -45.89
N LYS A 564 -20.15 6.36 -46.57
CA LYS A 564 -21.06 5.22 -46.75
C LYS A 564 -22.06 4.94 -45.62
N SER A 565 -23.23 5.60 -45.71
CA SER A 565 -24.53 4.90 -45.74
C SER A 565 -25.68 5.90 -45.90
N ARG A 566 -25.96 6.29 -47.14
CA ARG A 566 -27.31 6.77 -47.53
C ARG A 566 -28.17 5.52 -47.68
N VAL A 567 -28.84 5.09 -46.61
CA VAL A 567 -29.94 4.13 -46.70
C VAL A 567 -31.23 4.94 -46.80
N ARG A 568 -31.85 4.89 -47.98
CA ARG A 568 -33.22 5.34 -48.22
C ARG A 568 -34.15 4.34 -47.53
N LEU A 569 -34.93 4.79 -46.57
CA LEU A 569 -36.11 4.09 -46.06
C LEU A 569 -37.29 5.04 -46.21
N PHE A 570 -37.96 4.95 -47.35
CA PHE A 570 -39.40 5.18 -47.54
C PHE A 570 -39.70 4.73 -48.97
N ALA A 571 -40.00 3.45 -49.13
CA ALA A 571 -40.77 3.00 -50.29
C ALA A 571 -42.21 3.51 -50.06
N LYS A 572 -42.64 4.44 -50.90
CA LYS A 572 -44.06 4.70 -51.11
C LYS A 572 -44.55 3.70 -52.14
N ASP A 573 -45.72 3.16 -51.83
CA ASP A 573 -46.54 2.34 -52.70
C ASP A 573 -46.70 2.95 -54.09
N SER A 574 -46.49 2.13 -55.11
CA SER A 574 -47.03 2.34 -56.44
C SER A 574 -48.44 1.75 -56.51
N VAL A 575 -49.39 2.60 -56.92
CA VAL A 575 -50.04 2.38 -58.21
C VAL A 575 -49.33 3.27 -59.22
#